data_AF-A0A424YW92-F1
#
_entry.id   AF-A0A424YW92-F1
#
_cell.length_a   1.000
_cell.length_b   1.000
_cell.length_c   1.000
_cell.angle_alpha   90.00
_cell.angle_beta   90.00
_cell.angle_gamma   90.00
#
_symmetry.space_group_name_H-M   'P 1'
#
loop_
_entity.id
_entity.type
_entity.pdbx_description
1 polymer ?
#
loop_
_entity_poly.entity_id
_entity_poly.type
_entity_poly.pdbx_seq_one_letter_code
_entity_poly.pdbx_strand_id
1 'polypeptide(L)' 'MSISDLALMPVLGLPLVAVLGILLFLCICTTASIAALKKRQKIQIPFTWHYRFAGLSILLSVVHGILGLSIYAGF' A
#
# COMPACT_ATOMS: atom_id res chain seq x y z
N MET A 1 -24.82 0.01 -2.15
CA MET A 1 -23.41 0.23 -2.50
C MET A 1 -22.65 -0.99 -2.02
N SER A 2 -22.18 -1.82 -2.95
CA SER A 2 -21.36 -2.99 -2.66
C SER A 2 -19.92 -2.59 -2.35
N ILE A 3 -19.08 -3.53 -1.91
CA ILE A 3 -17.65 -3.27 -1.71
C ILE A 3 -16.95 -3.08 -3.07
N SER A 4 -17.38 -3.80 -4.10
CA SER A 4 -16.97 -3.61 -5.50
C SER A 4 -17.30 -2.22 -6.06
N ASP A 5 -18.46 -1.65 -5.72
CA ASP A 5 -18.80 -0.25 -6.07
C ASP A 5 -17.79 0.72 -5.43
N LEU A 6 -17.44 0.49 -4.16
CA LEU A 6 -16.45 1.29 -3.44
C LEU A 6 -15.05 1.14 -4.06
N ALA A 7 -14.67 -0.08 -4.42
CA ALA A 7 -13.38 -0.38 -5.04
C ALA A 7 -13.17 0.33 -6.39
N LEU A 8 -14.26 0.49 -7.16
CA LEU A 8 -14.28 1.14 -8.46
C LEU A 8 -14.57 2.65 -8.40
N MET A 9 -14.87 3.18 -7.21
CA MET A 9 -15.13 4.61 -7.03
C MET A 9 -13.94 5.44 -7.53
N PRO A 10 -14.17 6.47 -8.36
CA PRO A 10 -13.10 7.29 -8.91
C PRO A 10 -12.49 8.19 -7.83
N VAL A 11 -11.18 8.08 -7.65
CA VAL A 11 -10.35 8.91 -6.78
C VAL A 11 -9.17 9.39 -7.59
N LEU A 12 -8.99 10.70 -7.71
CA LEU A 12 -7.92 11.32 -8.53
C LEU A 12 -7.90 10.83 -10.00
N GLY A 13 -9.08 10.48 -10.55
CA GLY A 13 -9.22 10.00 -11.92
C GLY A 13 -8.93 8.50 -12.13
N LEU A 14 -8.65 7.76 -11.06
CA LEU A 14 -8.40 6.31 -11.09
C LEU A 14 -9.35 5.58 -10.12
N PRO A 15 -9.63 4.29 -10.32
CA PRO A 15 -10.37 3.49 -9.33
C PRO A 15 -9.67 3.51 -7.97
N LEU A 16 -10.43 3.57 -6.87
CA LEU A 16 -9.90 3.56 -5.51
C LEU A 16 -8.93 2.38 -5.27
N VAL A 17 -9.28 1.19 -5.76
CA VAL A 17 -8.41 0.00 -5.68
C VAL A 17 -7.05 0.23 -6.32
N ALA A 18 -6.97 0.96 -7.43
CA ALA A 18 -5.73 1.27 -8.13
C ALA A 18 -4.90 2.32 -7.37
N VAL A 19 -5.53 3.37 -6.85
CA VAL A 19 -4.86 4.39 -6.03
C VAL A 19 -4.24 3.77 -4.78
N LEU A 20 -4.98 2.90 -4.08
CA LEU A 20 -4.47 2.17 -2.92
C LEU A 20 -3.35 1.20 -3.28
N GLY A 21 -3.43 0.56 -4.44
CA GLY A 21 -2.35 -0.30 -4.95
C GLY A 21 -1.05 0.47 -5.20
N ILE A 22 -1.14 1.66 -5.79
CA ILE A 22 0.02 2.55 -6.00
C ILE A 22 0.59 2.99 -4.66
N LEU A 23 -0.25 3.43 -3.71
CA LEU A 23 0.19 3.86 -2.39
C LEU A 23 0.88 2.72 -1.62
N LEU A 24 0.30 1.51 -1.67
CA LEU A 24 0.88 0.30 -1.10
C LEU A 24 2.25 0.00 -1.72
N PHE A 25 2.35 0.03 -3.05
CA PHE A 25 3.59 -0.21 -3.77
C PHE A 25 4.69 0.77 -3.34
N LEU A 26 4.37 2.06 -3.26
CA LEU A 26 5.30 3.08 -2.78
C LEU A 26 5.75 2.82 -1.34
N CYS A 27 4.83 2.45 -0.44
CA CYS A 27 5.18 2.10 0.95
C CYS A 27 6.14 0.91 1.03
N ILE A 28 5.92 -0.14 0.23
CA ILE A 28 6.81 -1.30 0.17
C ILE A 28 8.18 -0.90 -0.40
N CYS A 29 8.23 -0.12 -1.49
CA CYS A 29 9.47 0.38 -2.06
C CYS A 29 10.26 1.21 -1.04
N THR A 30 9.60 2.10 -0.30
CA THR A 30 10.23 2.88 0.78
C THR A 30 10.74 1.97 1.89
N THR A 31 9.93 1.00 2.33
CA THR A 31 10.31 0.01 3.37
C THR A 31 11.58 -0.75 2.98
N ALA A 32 11.63 -1.24 1.75
CA ALA A 32 12.78 -1.96 1.19
C ALA A 32 14.00 -1.04 1.04
N SER A 33 13.79 0.19 0.56
CA SER A 33 14.85 1.19 0.36
C SER A 33 15.51 1.57 1.68
N ILE A 34 14.73 1.78 2.75
CA ILE A 34 15.28 2.07 4.08
C ILE A 34 16.19 0.95 4.55
N ALA A 35 15.76 -0.31 4.43
CA ALA A 35 16.57 -1.46 4.85
C ALA A 35 17.87 -1.58 4.02
N ALA A 36 17.77 -1.44 2.69
CA ALA A 36 18.92 -1.54 1.79
C ALA A 36 19.95 -0.43 2.01
N LEU A 37 19.49 0.82 2.16
CA LEU A 37 20.36 1.97 2.39
C LEU A 37 20.96 1.99 3.80
N LYS A 38 20.20 1.56 4.82
CA LYS A 38 20.70 1.43 6.19
C LYS A 38 21.80 0.38 6.28
N LYS A 39 21.63 -0.78 5.63
CA LYS A 39 22.66 -1.84 5.54
C LYS A 39 23.96 -1.32 4.91
N ARG A 40 23.88 -0.38 3.97
CA ARG A 40 25.03 0.27 3.33
C ARG A 40 25.56 1.50 4.09
N GLN A 41 25.01 1.80 5.27
CA GLN A 41 25.30 3.01 6.05
C GLN A 41 25.14 4.34 5.28
N LYS A 42 24.30 4.35 4.22
CA LYS A 42 24.12 5.50 3.33
C LYS A 42 23.10 6.53 3.81
N ILE A 43 22.37 6.24 4.89
CA ILE A 43 21.31 7.12 5.42
C ILE A 43 21.34 7.15 6.95
N GLN A 44 21.02 8.32 7.51
CA GLN A 44 20.88 8.52 8.96
C GLN A 44 19.43 8.30 9.45
N ILE A 45 18.51 7.89 8.57
CA ILE A 45 17.11 7.66 8.95
C ILE A 45 17.04 6.59 10.05
N PRO A 46 16.30 6.85 11.15
CA PRO A 46 16.04 5.85 12.19
C PRO A 46 15.36 4.61 11.63
N PHE A 47 15.78 3.43 12.05
CA PHE A 47 15.19 2.17 11.58
C PHE A 47 13.73 2.00 12.02
N THR A 48 13.24 2.81 12.98
CA THR A 48 11.82 2.89 13.35
C THR A 48 10.91 3.26 12.17
N TRP A 49 11.41 4.01 11.19
CA TRP A 49 10.64 4.31 9.97
C TRP A 49 10.41 3.09 9.11
N HIS A 50 11.35 2.12 9.08
CA HIS A 50 11.12 0.85 8.38
C HIS A 50 9.91 0.12 8.97
N TYR A 51 9.83 -0.01 10.30
CA TYR A 51 8.69 -0.65 10.96
C TYR A 51 7.37 0.10 10.76
N ARG A 52 7.40 1.44 10.74
CA ARG A 52 6.21 2.26 10.45
C ARG A 52 5.68 2.02 9.03
N PHE A 53 6.55 2.06 8.02
CA PHE A 53 6.14 1.81 6.63
C PHE A 53 5.76 0.33 6.40
N ALA A 54 6.40 -0.61 7.08
CA ALA A 54 6.03 -2.02 7.05
C ALA A 54 4.61 -2.24 7.61
N GLY A 55 4.31 -1.66 8.79
CA GLY A 55 2.99 -1.72 9.39
C GLY A 55 1.90 -1.09 8.51
N LEU A 56 2.19 0.10 7.94
CA LEU A 56 1.29 0.75 6.98
C LEU A 56 1.07 -0.10 5.72
N SER A 57 2.11 -0.74 5.20
CA SER A 57 2.00 -1.63 4.03
C SER A 57 1.13 -2.84 4.31
N ILE A 58 1.23 -3.45 5.51
CA ILE A 58 0.37 -4.57 5.91
C ILE A 58 -1.08 -4.13 5.99
N LEU A 59 -1.37 -2.98 6.60
CA LEU A 59 -2.73 -2.45 6.66
C LEU A 59 -3.30 -2.18 5.25
N LEU A 60 -2.52 -1.50 4.41
CA LEU A 60 -2.92 -1.19 3.04
C LEU A 60 -3.09 -2.45 2.18
N SER A 61 -2.28 -3.50 2.38
CA SER A 61 -2.41 -4.75 1.61
C SER A 61 -3.67 -5.52 1.96
N VAL A 62 -4.08 -5.53 3.23
CA VAL A 62 -5.36 -6.13 3.65
C VAL A 62 -6.52 -5.40 2.98
N VAL A 63 -6.54 -4.05 3.06
CA VAL A 63 -7.63 -3.25 2.44
C VAL A 63 -7.62 -3.42 0.92
N HIS A 64 -6.47 -3.27 0.27
CA HIS A 64 -6.33 -3.41 -1.19
C HIS A 64 -6.73 -4.81 -1.66
N GLY A 65 -6.34 -5.85 -0.92
CA GLY A 65 -6.71 -7.24 -1.20
C GLY A 65 -8.21 -7.49 -1.10
N ILE A 66 -8.87 -6.95 -0.07
CA ILE A 66 -10.34 -7.04 0.08
C ILE A 66 -11.05 -6.35 -1.09
N LEU A 67 -10.62 -5.14 -1.47
CA LEU A 67 -11.21 -4.41 -2.60
C LEU A 67 -10.98 -5.11 -3.94
N GLY A 68 -9.79 -5.67 -4.16
CA GLY A 68 -9.50 -6.45 -5.37
C GLY A 68 -10.34 -7.72 -5.44
N LEU A 69 -10.47 -8.43 -4.32
CA LEU A 69 -11.28 -9.65 -4.23
C LEU A 69 -12.77 -9.35 -4.41
N SER A 70 -13.27 -8.24 -3.87
CA SER A 70 -14.67 -7.86 -3.99
C SER A 70 -15.06 -7.59 -5.44
N ILE A 71 -14.17 -7.01 -6.25
CA ILE A 71 -14.38 -6.83 -7.70
C ILE A 71 -14.51 -8.19 -8.40
N TYR A 72 -13.61 -9.14 -8.09
CA TYR A 72 -13.61 -10.46 -8.73
C TYR A 72 -14.81 -11.32 -8.30
N ALA A 73 -15.15 -11.29 -7.02
CA ALA A 73 -16.21 -12.13 -6.44
C ALA A 73 -17.61 -11.48 -6.46
N GLY A 74 -17.70 -10.18 -6.77
CA GLY A 74 -18.96 -9.47 -6.97
C GLY A 74 -19.73 -9.12 -5.69
N PHE A 75 -19.03 -8.79 -4.60
CA PHE A 75 -19.64 -8.35 -3.32
C PHE A 75 -19.26 -6.90 -2.94
#